data_AF-A0A0B2V8X1-F1
#
_entry.id   AF-A0A0B2V8X1-F1
#
_cell.length_a   1.000
_cell.length_b   1.000
_cell.length_c   1.000
_cell.angle_alpha   90.00
_cell.angle_beta   90.00
_cell.angle_gamma   90.00
#
_symmetry.space_group_name_H-M   'P 1'
#
loop_
_entity.id
_entity.type
_entity.pdbx_description
1 polymer ?
#
loop_
_entity_poly.entity_id
_entity_poly.type
_entity_poly.pdbx_seq_one_letter_code
_entity_poly.pdbx_strand_id
1 'polypeptide(L)'
;MSSPSAGKRRMDTDVIKLIESKHEVTITGGLNEFAVKFYGPKGTAYEGGVWRVRVDLPEKYPFKSPSIGFINRIYHPNIDEASGTVCLDVINQAWSALYDLANIFESFLPQLLTYPNPTDPLNGDAAALYLHKPEEFKRKCREYVEKYASEEALSKFCGGDPLTGRHFITNAEDSDSTISDFSEDGTQNQLNRCALFFVERYQKMGTALQLCQHENMAVLSCA
;
A
#
# COMPACT_ATOMS: atom_id res chain seq x y z
N MET A 1 3.90 -31.80 21.89
CA MET A 1 3.93 -30.51 21.19
C MET A 1 2.51 -30.16 20.80
N SER A 2 2.03 -28.97 21.17
CA SER A 2 0.68 -28.50 20.85
C SER A 2 0.52 -28.30 19.35
N SER A 3 -0.60 -28.77 18.79
CA SER A 3 -0.92 -28.54 17.38
C SER A 3 -1.04 -27.03 17.10
N PRO A 4 -0.53 -26.54 15.97
CA PRO A 4 -0.66 -25.12 15.61
C PRO A 4 -2.14 -24.76 15.45
N SER A 5 -2.52 -23.58 15.94
CA SER A 5 -3.88 -23.04 15.84
C SER A 5 -4.31 -22.92 14.37
N ALA A 6 -5.62 -22.95 14.12
CA ALA A 6 -6.15 -22.80 12.76
C ALA A 6 -5.67 -21.49 12.10
N GLY A 7 -5.63 -20.39 12.86
CA GLY A 7 -5.10 -19.09 12.39
C GLY A 7 -3.62 -19.16 12.04
N LYS A 8 -2.79 -19.82 12.86
CA LYS A 8 -1.38 -20.01 12.55
C LYS A 8 -1.17 -20.86 11.29
N ARG A 9 -1.94 -21.96 11.12
CA ARG A 9 -1.88 -22.77 9.89
C ARG A 9 -2.23 -21.95 8.64
N ARG A 10 -3.24 -21.08 8.76
CA ARG A 10 -3.65 -20.17 7.69
C ARG A 10 -2.54 -19.16 7.37
N MET A 11 -1.95 -18.54 8.38
CA MET A 11 -0.81 -17.62 8.23
C MET A 11 0.35 -18.30 7.51
N ASP A 12 0.80 -19.45 8.00
CA ASP A 12 1.91 -20.19 7.42
C ASP A 12 1.62 -20.53 5.93
N THR A 13 0.40 -20.97 5.62
CA THR A 13 -0.02 -21.32 4.25
C THR A 13 -0.05 -20.10 3.33
N ASP A 14 -0.63 -18.98 3.77
CA ASP A 14 -0.77 -17.79 2.94
C ASP A 14 0.59 -17.15 2.64
N VAL A 15 1.50 -17.14 3.62
CA VAL A 15 2.85 -16.60 3.45
C VAL A 15 3.69 -17.50 2.55
N ILE A 16 3.61 -18.83 2.69
CA ILE A 16 4.30 -19.76 1.78
C ILE A 16 3.82 -19.57 0.34
N LYS A 17 2.50 -19.47 0.13
CA LYS A 17 1.94 -19.17 -1.21
C LYS A 17 2.46 -17.85 -1.77
N LEU A 18 2.60 -16.83 -0.93
CA LEU A 18 3.17 -15.54 -1.34
C LEU A 18 4.65 -15.67 -1.75
N ILE A 19 5.44 -16.47 -1.02
CA ILE A 19 6.85 -16.75 -1.35
C ILE A 19 6.97 -17.53 -2.66
N GLU A 20 6.07 -18.48 -2.91
CA GLU A 20 6.02 -19.27 -4.15
C GLU A 20 5.46 -18.49 -5.35
N SER A 21 4.92 -17.29 -5.11
CA SER A 21 4.38 -16.42 -6.15
C SER A 21 5.49 -15.67 -6.90
N LYS A 22 5.09 -14.80 -7.84
CA LYS A 22 5.99 -13.93 -8.60
C LYS A 22 6.59 -12.76 -7.79
N HIS A 23 6.23 -12.62 -6.52
CA HIS A 23 6.62 -11.50 -5.68
C HIS A 23 7.95 -11.75 -4.97
N GLU A 24 8.81 -10.74 -4.93
CA GLU A 24 10.10 -10.83 -4.25
C GLU A 24 9.91 -10.59 -2.74
N VAL A 25 9.74 -11.69 -1.99
CA VAL A 25 9.51 -11.66 -0.53
C VAL A 25 10.83 -11.84 0.24
N THR A 26 11.08 -10.95 1.21
CA THR A 26 12.18 -11.03 2.16
C THR A 26 11.60 -11.22 3.57
N ILE A 27 11.92 -12.33 4.23
CA ILE A 27 11.50 -12.56 5.63
C ILE A 27 12.46 -11.82 6.57
N THR A 28 11.94 -11.00 7.49
CA THR A 28 12.76 -10.17 8.38
C THR A 28 12.99 -10.81 9.74
N GLY A 29 11.91 -11.22 10.42
CA GLY A 29 11.97 -11.85 11.74
C GLY A 29 11.29 -13.22 11.79
N GLY A 30 10.21 -13.40 11.02
CA GLY A 30 9.44 -14.64 10.97
C GLY A 30 8.34 -14.56 9.91
N LEU A 31 7.53 -15.62 9.77
CA LEU A 31 6.44 -15.64 8.78
C LEU A 31 5.37 -14.56 9.02
N ASN A 32 5.32 -13.98 10.22
CA ASN A 32 4.43 -12.88 10.56
C ASN A 32 5.00 -11.49 10.23
N GLU A 33 6.28 -11.37 9.85
CA GLU A 33 6.91 -10.09 9.50
C GLU A 33 7.85 -10.26 8.31
N PHE A 34 7.45 -9.70 7.18
CA PHE A 34 8.19 -9.79 5.92
C PHE A 34 8.06 -8.50 5.11
N ALA A 35 8.96 -8.31 4.16
CA ALA A 35 8.94 -7.22 3.21
C ALA A 35 8.81 -7.76 1.79
N VAL A 36 8.06 -7.05 0.94
CA VAL A 36 7.85 -7.42 -0.46
C VAL A 36 8.28 -6.26 -1.35
N LYS A 37 9.01 -6.57 -2.42
CA LYS A 37 9.32 -5.57 -3.46
C LYS A 37 8.06 -5.30 -4.28
N PHE A 38 7.66 -4.04 -4.34
CA PHE A 38 6.44 -3.57 -4.98
C PHE A 38 6.78 -2.53 -6.04
N TYR A 39 6.23 -2.71 -7.24
CA TYR A 39 6.40 -1.81 -8.37
C TYR A 39 5.16 -0.93 -8.52
N GLY A 40 5.38 0.36 -8.74
CA GLY A 40 4.29 1.31 -8.91
C GLY A 40 3.40 0.97 -10.13
N PRO A 41 2.07 1.14 -10.02
CA PRO A 41 1.15 0.82 -11.09
C PRO A 41 1.36 1.70 -12.32
N LYS A 42 1.28 1.09 -13.51
CA LYS A 42 1.39 1.78 -14.80
C LYS A 42 0.23 2.76 -15.00
N GLY A 43 0.48 3.87 -15.68
CA GLY A 43 -0.50 4.92 -15.94
C GLY A 43 -0.80 5.81 -14.73
N THR A 44 0.00 5.72 -13.67
CA THR A 44 -0.14 6.54 -12.45
C THR A 44 1.08 7.43 -12.23
N ALA A 45 0.99 8.37 -11.28
CA ALA A 45 2.15 9.19 -10.90
C ALA A 45 3.25 8.40 -10.17
N TYR A 46 2.97 7.14 -9.82
CA TYR A 46 3.88 6.21 -9.15
C TYR A 46 4.59 5.27 -10.12
N GLU A 47 4.26 5.32 -11.42
CA GLU A 47 4.86 4.45 -12.45
C GLU A 47 6.38 4.57 -12.46
N GLY A 48 7.06 3.42 -12.58
CA GLY A 48 8.52 3.33 -12.55
C GLY A 48 9.12 3.35 -11.14
N GLY A 49 8.33 3.68 -10.11
CA GLY A 49 8.77 3.60 -8.72
C GLY A 49 8.83 2.17 -8.19
N VAL A 50 9.76 1.95 -7.27
CA VAL A 50 10.01 0.67 -6.62
C VAL A 50 10.09 0.90 -5.12
N TRP A 51 9.29 0.15 -4.38
CA TRP A 51 9.23 0.22 -2.93
C TRP A 51 9.49 -1.14 -2.29
N ARG A 52 10.02 -1.13 -1.07
CA ARG A 52 9.87 -2.26 -0.15
C ARG A 52 8.70 -1.99 0.77
N VAL A 53 7.74 -2.91 0.77
CA VAL A 53 6.55 -2.83 1.58
C VAL A 53 6.65 -3.86 2.69
N ARG A 54 6.76 -3.40 3.94
CA ARG A 54 6.67 -4.24 5.15
C ARG A 54 5.23 -4.65 5.39
N VAL A 55 5.03 -5.91 5.71
CA VAL A 55 3.76 -6.50 6.12
C VAL A 55 3.94 -7.19 7.46
N ASP A 56 3.09 -6.82 8.40
CA ASP A 56 3.05 -7.37 9.75
C ASP A 56 1.70 -8.07 9.96
N LEU A 57 1.74 -9.39 10.17
CA LEU A 57 0.55 -10.22 10.41
C LEU A 57 0.28 -10.30 11.92
N PRO A 58 -0.91 -9.88 12.39
CA PRO A 58 -1.25 -9.92 13.81
C PRO A 58 -1.49 -11.35 14.30
N GLU A 59 -1.41 -11.57 15.61
CA GLU A 59 -1.69 -12.87 16.24
C GLU A 59 -3.08 -13.43 15.89
N LYS A 60 -4.06 -12.54 15.69
CA LYS A 60 -5.45 -12.88 15.35
C LYS A 60 -5.71 -12.99 13.83
N TYR A 61 -4.67 -13.09 13.01
CA TYR A 61 -4.80 -13.33 11.57
C TYR A 61 -5.55 -14.65 11.28
N PRO A 62 -6.45 -14.71 10.28
CA PRO A 62 -6.82 -13.65 9.32
C PRO A 62 -8.03 -12.79 9.75
N PHE A 63 -8.56 -12.97 10.97
CA PHE A 63 -9.71 -12.20 11.45
C PHE A 63 -9.38 -10.73 11.74
N LYS A 64 -8.11 -10.45 12.06
CA LYS A 64 -7.54 -9.10 11.99
C LYS A 64 -6.71 -8.96 10.72
N SER A 65 -6.84 -7.80 10.08
CA SER A 65 -6.09 -7.42 8.89
C SER A 65 -4.59 -7.29 9.18
N PRO A 66 -3.74 -7.46 8.16
CA PRO A 66 -2.33 -7.14 8.26
C PRO A 66 -2.12 -5.63 8.37
N SER A 67 -1.04 -5.22 9.04
CA SER A 67 -0.53 -3.86 8.95
C SER A 67 0.43 -3.76 7.77
N ILE A 68 0.33 -2.69 6.99
CA ILE A 68 1.13 -2.48 5.78
C ILE A 68 1.88 -1.16 5.90
N GLY A 69 3.17 -1.16 5.60
CA GLY A 69 4.01 0.04 5.65
C GLY A 69 5.04 0.10 4.53
N PHE A 70 5.20 1.25 3.91
CA PHE A 70 6.25 1.52 2.93
C PHE A 70 7.56 1.85 3.66
N ILE A 71 8.61 1.07 3.41
CA ILE A 71 9.92 1.25 4.07
C ILE A 71 10.62 2.50 3.54
N ASN A 72 10.65 2.66 2.22
CA ASN A 72 11.12 3.88 1.57
C ASN A 72 9.95 4.84 1.32
N ARG A 73 10.24 6.14 1.32
CA ARG A 73 9.23 7.20 1.33
C ARG A 73 8.30 7.15 0.11
N ILE A 74 7.03 7.45 0.35
CA ILE A 74 6.00 7.61 -0.67
C ILE A 74 5.12 8.80 -0.31
N TYR A 75 4.70 9.57 -1.32
CA TYR A 75 3.78 10.69 -1.14
C TYR A 75 2.37 10.26 -1.54
N HIS A 76 1.48 10.07 -0.57
CA HIS A 76 0.12 9.56 -0.83
C HIS A 76 -0.87 9.99 0.28
N PRO A 77 -2.13 10.36 -0.04
CA PRO A 77 -3.11 10.81 0.95
C PRO A 77 -3.38 9.83 2.10
N ASN A 78 -3.45 8.53 1.81
CA ASN A 78 -3.73 7.48 2.81
C ASN A 78 -2.49 6.78 3.38
N ILE A 79 -1.30 7.36 3.19
CA ILE A 79 -0.06 6.80 3.73
C ILE A 79 0.62 7.89 4.54
N ASP A 80 0.96 7.58 5.79
CA ASP A 80 1.73 8.49 6.62
C ASP A 80 3.14 8.68 6.06
N GLU A 81 3.55 9.92 5.84
CA GLU A 81 4.80 10.23 5.15
C GLU A 81 6.04 9.92 6.00
N ALA A 82 5.92 10.03 7.33
CA ALA A 82 7.03 9.82 8.26
C ALA A 82 7.32 8.33 8.49
N SER A 83 6.27 7.54 8.75
CA SER A 83 6.38 6.11 9.04
C SER A 83 6.18 5.20 7.83
N GLY A 84 5.58 5.70 6.76
CA GLY A 84 5.15 4.91 5.59
C GLY A 84 3.91 4.06 5.85
N THR A 85 3.26 4.19 7.00
CA THR A 85 2.12 3.34 7.39
C THR A 85 0.90 3.63 6.53
N VAL A 86 0.31 2.60 5.95
CA VAL A 86 -0.97 2.68 5.23
C VAL A 86 -2.11 2.76 6.23
N CYS A 87 -3.09 3.63 5.98
CA CYS A 87 -4.27 3.80 6.83
C CYS A 87 -4.99 2.47 7.09
N LEU A 88 -5.09 2.08 8.35
CA LEU A 88 -5.69 0.81 8.76
C LEU A 88 -7.18 0.71 8.39
N ASP A 89 -7.91 1.83 8.43
CA ASP A 89 -9.33 1.84 8.07
C ASP A 89 -9.53 1.56 6.58
N VAL A 90 -8.62 2.05 5.72
CA VAL A 90 -8.65 1.75 4.28
C VAL A 90 -8.33 0.27 4.03
N ILE A 91 -7.39 -0.30 4.78
CA ILE A 91 -7.11 -1.76 4.71
C ILE A 91 -8.35 -2.55 5.14
N ASN A 92 -8.99 -2.16 6.24
CA ASN A 92 -10.16 -2.85 6.79
C ASN A 92 -11.39 -2.80 5.88
N GLN A 93 -11.52 -1.80 5.02
CA GLN A 93 -12.59 -1.74 4.01
C GLN A 93 -12.43 -2.81 2.92
N ALA A 94 -11.19 -3.18 2.60
CA ALA A 94 -10.89 -4.19 1.59
C ALA A 94 -10.71 -5.60 2.18
N TRP A 95 -10.25 -5.70 3.42
CA TRP A 95 -9.86 -6.95 4.05
C TRP A 95 -11.05 -7.80 4.49
N SER A 96 -10.92 -9.11 4.29
CA SER A 96 -11.79 -10.13 4.90
C SER A 96 -10.96 -11.35 5.29
N ALA A 97 -11.47 -12.21 6.17
CA ALA A 97 -10.75 -13.42 6.59
C ALA A 97 -10.48 -14.43 5.45
N LEU A 98 -11.12 -14.25 4.29
CA LEU A 98 -10.93 -15.05 3.08
C LEU A 98 -10.05 -14.36 2.04
N TYR A 99 -9.67 -13.10 2.28
CA TYR A 99 -8.86 -12.32 1.36
C TYR A 99 -7.48 -12.96 1.18
N ASP A 100 -7.01 -13.03 -0.06
CA ASP A 100 -5.71 -13.60 -0.38
C ASP A 100 -4.61 -12.57 -0.10
N LEU A 101 -3.53 -13.01 0.53
CA LEU A 101 -2.40 -12.17 0.88
C LEU A 101 -1.70 -11.61 -0.38
N ALA A 102 -1.65 -12.38 -1.47
CA ALA A 102 -1.12 -11.91 -2.75
C ALA A 102 -1.93 -10.74 -3.33
N ASN A 103 -3.25 -10.71 -3.11
CA ASN A 103 -4.12 -9.65 -3.61
C ASN A 103 -3.83 -8.29 -2.98
N ILE A 104 -3.10 -8.23 -1.86
CA ILE A 104 -2.59 -6.97 -1.32
C ILE A 104 -1.73 -6.25 -2.37
N PHE A 105 -0.84 -6.98 -3.02
CA PHE A 105 0.11 -6.44 -3.99
C PHE A 105 -0.44 -6.42 -5.42
N GLU A 106 -1.31 -7.36 -5.76
CA GLU A 106 -1.89 -7.45 -7.11
C GLU A 106 -3.11 -6.54 -7.32
N SER A 107 -3.88 -6.27 -6.26
CA SER A 107 -5.14 -5.54 -6.35
C SER A 107 -5.20 -4.34 -5.42
N PHE A 108 -5.07 -4.54 -4.11
CA PHE A 108 -5.32 -3.48 -3.12
C PHE A 108 -4.37 -2.28 -3.28
N LEU A 109 -3.04 -2.49 -3.23
CA LEU A 109 -2.07 -1.40 -3.34
C LEU A 109 -2.11 -0.71 -4.71
N PRO A 110 -2.18 -1.41 -5.87
CA PRO A 110 -2.36 -0.75 -7.16
C PRO A 110 -3.62 0.12 -7.23
N GLN A 111 -4.75 -0.36 -6.70
CA GLN A 111 -5.99 0.42 -6.68
C GLN A 111 -5.90 1.62 -5.75
N LEU A 112 -5.30 1.45 -4.56
CA LEU A 112 -5.09 2.53 -3.61
C LEU A 112 -4.25 3.67 -4.22
N LEU A 113 -3.13 3.34 -4.86
CA LEU A 113 -2.24 4.32 -5.52
C LEU A 113 -2.90 4.97 -6.74
N THR A 114 -3.83 4.28 -7.41
CA THR A 114 -4.53 4.85 -8.56
C THR A 114 -5.65 5.80 -8.13
N TYR A 115 -6.37 5.45 -7.06
CA TYR A 115 -7.54 6.17 -6.56
C TYR A 115 -7.44 6.38 -5.05
N PRO A 116 -6.68 7.40 -4.61
CA PRO A 116 -6.60 7.75 -3.19
C PRO A 116 -7.98 8.08 -2.62
N ASN A 117 -8.20 7.71 -1.35
CA ASN A 117 -9.36 8.14 -0.58
C ASN A 117 -9.06 9.51 0.07
N PRO A 118 -9.72 10.60 -0.33
CA PRO A 118 -9.46 11.92 0.24
C PRO A 118 -10.17 12.16 1.59
N THR A 119 -11.03 11.24 2.05
CA THR A 119 -11.71 11.34 3.34
C THR A 119 -10.76 10.91 4.46
N ASP A 120 -10.59 11.76 5.48
CA ASP A 120 -9.72 11.56 6.64
C ASP A 120 -8.30 11.06 6.26
N PRO A 121 -7.53 11.87 5.51
CA PRO A 121 -6.21 11.48 5.03
C PRO A 121 -5.17 11.43 6.16
N LEU A 122 -4.20 10.51 6.05
CA LEU A 122 -3.01 10.52 6.91
C LEU A 122 -2.03 11.63 6.50
N ASN A 123 -2.00 11.96 5.20
CA ASN A 123 -1.21 13.06 4.66
C ASN A 123 -2.16 14.14 4.12
N GLY A 124 -2.43 15.14 4.95
CA GLY A 124 -3.32 16.26 4.63
C GLY A 124 -2.82 17.07 3.42
N ASP A 125 -1.51 17.29 3.31
CA ASP A 125 -0.92 18.02 2.19
C ASP A 125 -1.12 17.28 0.87
N ALA A 126 -0.91 15.96 0.87
CA ALA A 126 -1.11 15.12 -0.30
C ALA A 126 -2.58 15.12 -0.74
N ALA A 127 -3.50 15.06 0.23
CA ALA A 127 -4.94 15.12 -0.05
C ALA A 127 -5.36 16.49 -0.61
N ALA A 128 -4.86 17.59 -0.04
CA ALA A 128 -5.16 18.94 -0.51
C ALA A 128 -4.65 19.14 -1.95
N LEU A 129 -3.43 18.71 -2.26
CA LEU A 129 -2.90 18.75 -3.62
C LEU A 129 -3.72 17.85 -4.56
N TYR A 130 -4.08 16.64 -4.13
CA TYR A 130 -4.88 15.72 -4.94
C TYR A 130 -6.25 16.32 -5.31
N LEU A 131 -6.92 16.98 -4.36
CA LEU A 131 -8.25 17.56 -4.56
C LEU A 131 -8.23 18.87 -5.35
N HIS A 132 -7.30 19.78 -5.03
CA HIS A 132 -7.32 21.15 -5.55
C HIS A 132 -6.34 21.37 -6.70
N LYS A 133 -5.27 20.59 -6.77
CA LYS A 133 -4.14 20.80 -7.70
C LYS A 133 -3.55 19.47 -8.22
N PRO A 134 -4.32 18.68 -8.99
CA PRO A 134 -3.94 17.33 -9.38
C PRO A 134 -2.64 17.26 -10.19
N GLU A 135 -2.30 18.30 -10.95
CA GLU A 135 -1.03 18.34 -11.70
C GLU A 135 0.18 18.59 -10.79
N GLU A 136 0.06 19.43 -9.76
CA GLU A 136 1.09 19.61 -8.74
C GLU A 136 1.27 18.33 -7.91
N PHE A 137 0.17 17.66 -7.57
CA PHE A 137 0.20 16.35 -6.91
C PHE A 137 1.01 15.34 -7.72
N LYS A 138 0.68 15.16 -9.01
CA LYS A 138 1.40 14.24 -9.90
C LYS A 138 2.88 14.58 -10.00
N ARG A 139 3.23 15.87 -10.09
CA ARG A 139 4.64 16.32 -10.12
C ARG A 139 5.37 15.94 -8.84
N LYS A 140 4.80 16.25 -7.67
CA LYS A 140 5.39 15.92 -6.37
C LYS A 140 5.54 14.41 -6.17
N CYS A 141 4.57 13.61 -6.59
CA CYS A 141 4.68 12.15 -6.56
C CYS A 141 5.86 11.65 -7.41
N ARG A 142 6.03 12.17 -8.64
CA ARG A 142 7.17 11.80 -9.50
C ARG A 142 8.52 12.20 -8.90
N GLU A 143 8.62 13.38 -8.31
CA GLU A 143 9.82 13.81 -7.59
C GLU A 143 10.18 12.88 -6.44
N TYR A 144 9.17 12.41 -5.68
CA TYR A 144 9.39 11.42 -4.62
C TYR A 144 9.82 10.06 -5.20
N VAL A 145 9.23 9.64 -6.32
CA VAL A 145 9.61 8.40 -7.00
C VAL A 145 11.08 8.43 -7.41
N GLU A 146 11.51 9.50 -8.07
CA GLU A 146 12.90 9.67 -8.53
C GLU A 146 13.88 9.71 -7.34
N LYS A 147 13.52 10.42 -6.27
CA LYS A 147 14.39 10.65 -5.11
C LYS A 147 14.48 9.45 -4.16
N TYR A 148 13.38 8.75 -3.92
CA TYR A 148 13.27 7.76 -2.83
C TYR A 148 12.89 6.35 -3.30
N ALA A 149 12.37 6.20 -4.51
CA ALA A 149 11.81 4.94 -5.01
C ALA A 149 12.47 4.46 -6.32
N SER A 150 13.73 4.83 -6.55
CA SER A 150 14.54 4.25 -7.62
C SER A 150 15.24 2.96 -7.15
N GLU A 151 15.55 2.05 -8.08
CA GLU A 151 16.34 0.83 -7.79
C GLU A 151 17.68 1.18 -7.13
N GLU A 152 18.31 2.27 -7.59
CA GLU A 152 19.54 2.80 -6.99
C GLU A 152 19.33 3.25 -5.54
N ALA A 153 18.24 3.97 -5.25
CA ALA A 153 17.92 4.38 -3.89
C ALA A 153 17.70 3.16 -2.98
N LEU A 154 16.96 2.14 -3.45
CA LEU A 154 16.74 0.91 -2.70
C LEU A 154 18.05 0.15 -2.41
N SER A 155 18.97 0.11 -3.36
CA SER A 155 20.28 -0.54 -3.16
C SER A 155 21.10 0.11 -2.03
N LYS A 156 20.99 1.44 -1.86
CA LYS A 156 21.67 2.17 -0.79
C LYS A 156 21.05 1.91 0.58
N PHE A 157 19.75 1.64 0.63
CA PHE A 157 19.06 1.26 1.87
C PHE A 157 19.30 -0.20 2.28
N CYS A 158 19.51 -1.11 1.33
CA CYS A 158 19.71 -2.53 1.60
C CYS A 158 21.19 -2.99 1.54
N GLY A 159 22.10 -2.15 1.06
CA GLY A 159 23.52 -2.43 0.87
C GLY A 159 24.40 -2.29 2.12
N GLY A 160 23.83 -2.54 3.31
CA GLY A 160 24.63 -2.69 4.52
C GLY A 160 25.33 -4.04 4.55
N ASP A 161 26.63 -4.05 4.31
CA ASP A 161 27.54 -5.18 4.52
C ASP A 161 27.27 -5.85 5.90
N PRO A 162 27.07 -7.18 6.00
CA PRO A 162 26.81 -7.89 7.25
C PRO A 162 27.93 -7.77 8.30
N LEU A 163 29.09 -7.21 7.96
CA LEU A 163 30.28 -7.21 8.82
C LEU A 163 30.52 -5.94 9.65
N THR A 164 29.70 -4.89 9.49
CA THR A 164 29.82 -3.68 10.33
C THR A 164 28.47 -3.31 10.92
N GLY A 165 28.16 -3.88 12.09
CA GLY A 165 27.00 -3.52 12.91
C GLY A 165 27.00 -2.05 13.34
N ARG A 166 26.50 -1.16 12.48
CA ARG A 166 26.24 0.25 12.78
C ARG A 166 24.87 0.63 12.25
N HIS A 167 23.93 0.70 13.18
CA HIS A 167 22.67 1.40 13.03
C HIS A 167 22.97 2.90 12.90
N PHE A 168 22.51 3.54 11.82
CA PHE A 168 22.46 5.00 11.74
C PHE A 168 21.12 5.45 11.17
N ILE A 169 20.24 5.86 12.09
CA ILE A 169 19.32 6.97 11.82
C ILE A 169 20.19 8.21 11.69
N THR A 170 20.18 8.85 10.53
CA THR A 170 20.56 10.26 10.43
C THR A 170 19.37 11.01 9.86
N ASN A 171 18.64 11.64 10.77
CA ASN A 171 17.92 12.87 10.48
C ASN A 171 18.94 13.86 9.93
N ALA A 172 18.74 14.32 8.70
CA ALA A 172 19.35 15.55 8.23
C ALA A 172 18.22 16.56 8.12
N GLU A 173 18.35 17.56 8.98
CA GLU A 173 17.55 18.76 9.09
C GLU A 173 17.52 19.48 7.73
N ASP A 174 16.34 19.93 7.31
CA ASP A 174 16.24 21.21 6.62
C ASP A 174 15.11 21.98 7.30
N SER A 175 15.52 23.07 7.93
CA SER A 175 14.67 24.06 8.57
C SER A 175 14.56 25.23 7.61
N ASP A 176 13.33 25.58 7.22
CA ASP A 176 12.94 26.99 7.20
C ASP A 176 11.41 27.13 7.35
N SER A 177 11.08 28.28 7.87
CA SER A 177 9.99 28.71 8.70
C SER A 177 8.76 29.24 7.96
N THR A 178 7.61 29.21 8.64
CA THR A 178 6.81 30.41 9.01
C THR A 178 5.31 30.13 9.01
N ILE A 179 4.74 30.53 10.15
CA ILE A 179 3.34 30.51 10.55
C ILE A 179 2.48 31.55 9.80
N SER A 180 1.24 31.18 9.45
CA SER A 180 0.11 32.10 9.49
C SER A 180 -1.23 31.35 9.55
N ASP A 181 -1.76 31.29 10.77
CA ASP A 181 -3.13 31.62 11.18
C ASP A 181 -4.15 31.91 10.06
N PHE A 182 -5.20 31.09 9.91
CA PHE A 182 -6.51 31.51 9.37
C PHE A 182 -7.63 30.60 9.91
N SER A 183 -8.72 31.26 10.26
CA SER A 183 -9.76 30.86 11.21
C SER A 183 -10.70 29.74 10.75
N GLU A 184 -11.27 29.04 11.74
CA GLU A 184 -12.46 28.21 11.59
C GLU A 184 -13.65 29.06 11.13
N ASP A 185 -14.34 28.61 10.08
CA ASP A 185 -15.79 28.74 10.05
C ASP A 185 -16.42 27.59 9.25
N GLY A 186 -17.46 27.01 9.82
CA GLY A 186 -18.17 25.87 9.26
C GLY A 186 -19.12 26.28 8.15
N THR A 187 -19.42 25.36 7.24
CA THR A 187 -20.81 25.12 6.80
C THR A 187 -20.94 23.79 6.06
N GLN A 188 -21.68 22.92 6.73
CA GLN A 188 -22.44 21.78 6.24
C GLN A 188 -23.14 22.05 4.89
N ASN A 189 -22.80 21.29 3.84
CA ASN A 189 -23.72 20.55 2.94
C ASN A 189 -23.03 20.20 1.61
N GLN A 190 -22.54 18.97 1.50
CA GLN A 190 -22.65 18.14 0.28
C GLN A 190 -22.27 16.69 0.59
N LEU A 191 -22.86 16.17 1.66
CA LEU A 191 -22.91 14.73 1.91
C LEU A 191 -23.85 14.09 0.86
N ASN A 192 -23.51 12.88 0.42
CA ASN A 192 -24.30 11.97 -0.44
C ASN A 192 -24.12 11.95 -1.98
N ARG A 193 -22.98 12.36 -2.56
CA ARG A 193 -22.71 11.98 -3.98
C ARG A 193 -21.39 11.28 -4.28
N CYS A 194 -20.33 11.45 -3.49
CA CYS A 194 -19.04 10.82 -3.81
C CYS A 194 -18.81 9.45 -3.16
N ALA A 195 -19.40 9.17 -1.98
CA ALA A 195 -19.24 7.88 -1.29
C ALA A 195 -19.83 6.69 -2.07
N LEU A 196 -20.84 6.92 -2.93
CA LEU A 196 -21.45 5.89 -3.76
C LEU A 196 -20.56 5.45 -4.93
N PHE A 197 -19.62 6.28 -5.39
CA PHE A 197 -18.74 5.91 -6.51
C PHE A 197 -17.64 4.92 -6.12
N PHE A 198 -17.14 4.98 -4.90
CA PHE A 198 -16.08 4.08 -4.42
C PHE A 198 -16.62 2.66 -4.19
N VAL A 199 -17.77 2.53 -3.52
CA VAL A 199 -18.41 1.22 -3.27
C VAL A 199 -18.92 0.58 -4.57
N GLU A 200 -19.54 1.36 -5.47
CA GLU A 200 -20.03 0.80 -6.73
C GLU A 200 -18.91 0.33 -7.67
N ARG A 201 -17.77 1.03 -7.75
CA ARG A 201 -16.65 0.57 -8.59
C ARG A 201 -15.93 -0.64 -8.00
N TYR A 202 -15.77 -0.69 -6.68
CA TYR A 202 -15.15 -1.83 -6.01
C TYR A 202 -16.00 -3.11 -6.17
N GLN A 203 -17.33 -3.02 -6.02
CA GLN A 203 -18.24 -4.17 -6.23
C GLN A 203 -18.41 -4.57 -7.70
N LYS A 204 -18.46 -3.61 -8.65
CA LYS A 204 -18.55 -3.91 -10.09
C LYS A 204 -17.27 -4.52 -10.67
N MET A 205 -16.09 -4.20 -10.12
CA MET A 205 -14.82 -4.82 -10.56
C MET A 205 -14.61 -6.23 -9.98
N GLY A 206 -15.11 -6.51 -8.78
CA GLY A 206 -15.08 -7.88 -8.22
C GLY A 206 -15.87 -8.89 -9.06
N THR A 207 -16.93 -8.47 -9.74
CA THR A 207 -17.72 -9.32 -10.67
C THR A 207 -17.08 -9.42 -12.06
N ALA A 208 -16.38 -8.38 -12.52
CA ALA A 208 -15.68 -8.40 -13.81
C ALA A 208 -14.49 -9.37 -13.83
N LEU A 209 -13.78 -9.53 -12.70
CA LEU A 209 -12.67 -10.50 -12.61
C LEU A 209 -13.16 -11.96 -12.66
N GLN A 210 -14.38 -12.24 -12.17
CA GLN A 210 -14.96 -13.58 -12.16
C GLN A 210 -15.57 -13.99 -13.50
N LEU A 211 -15.98 -13.03 -14.34
CA LEU A 211 -16.41 -13.28 -15.72
C LEU A 211 -15.22 -13.55 -16.66
N CYS A 212 -14.07 -12.89 -16.43
CA CYS A 212 -12.88 -13.09 -17.26
C CYS A 212 -12.22 -14.47 -17.08
N GLN A 213 -12.42 -15.14 -15.92
CA GLN A 213 -11.98 -16.52 -15.73
C GLN A 213 -12.91 -17.57 -16.37
N HIS A 214 -14.17 -17.23 -16.67
CA HIS A 214 -15.12 -18.15 -17.28
C HIS A 214 -15.06 -18.14 -18.82
N GLU A 215 -14.68 -17.01 -19.43
CA GLU A 215 -14.51 -16.92 -20.89
C GLU A 215 -13.20 -17.55 -21.38
N ASN A 216 -12.16 -17.63 -20.55
CA ASN A 216 -10.88 -18.26 -20.94
C ASN A 216 -10.88 -19.81 -20.85
N MET A 217 -11.91 -20.43 -20.27
CA MET A 217 -12.13 -21.89 -20.30
C MET A 217 -12.97 -22.34 -21.50
N ALA A 218 -13.66 -21.42 -22.20
CA ALA A 218 -14.49 -21.76 -23.36
C ALA A 218 -13.69 -21.81 -24.68
N VAL A 219 -12.51 -21.18 -24.74
CA VAL A 219 -11.69 -21.12 -25.98
C VAL A 219 -10.74 -22.32 -26.13
N LEU A 220 -10.51 -23.10 -25.07
CA LEU A 220 -9.62 -24.29 -25.11
C LEU A 220 -10.35 -25.62 -25.39
N SER A 221 -11.65 -25.59 -25.70
CA SER A 221 -12.46 -26.79 -26.03
C SER A 221 -12.85 -26.89 -27.51
N CYS A 222 -12.40 -25.95 -28.36
CA CYS A 222 -12.60 -25.99 -29.81
C CYS A 222 -11.32 -25.54 -30.52
N ALA A 223 -10.28 -26.37 -30.51
CA ALA A 223 -9.21 -26.43 -31.50
C ALA A 223 -8.49 -27.77 -31.40
#